data_AF-A0A962MHA9-F1
#
_entry.id   AF-A0A962MHA9-F1
#
_cell.length_a   1.000
_cell.length_b   1.000
_cell.length_c   1.000
_cell.angle_alpha   90.00
_cell.angle_beta   90.00
_cell.angle_gamma   90.00
#
_symmetry.space_group_name_H-M   'P 1'
#
loop_
_entity.id
_entity.type
_entity.pdbx_description
1 polymer ?
#
loop_
_entity_poly.entity_id
_entity_poly.type
_entity_poly.pdbx_seq_one_letter_code
_entity_poly.pdbx_strand_id
1 'polypeptide(L)'
;LDPQQGLGVILTGLGSLSYGELAGERIKLGLILHDPEEEHDCFSDNTHNSHYYDQVGMLSIYSGTYQRVDGSTLEGPGLADYAQSRAPEANAKVLAEMDATLAAMQVMKDTADSGKMAYDQMIGENNPEGNKIVENVVLQLVAQTRALETLVGALDLSIQIEGSDSLDSPATVQ
;
A
#
# COMPACT_ATOMS: atom_id res chain seq x y z
N LEU A 1 -19.19 5.06 17.45
CA LEU A 1 -18.30 6.17 17.05
C LEU A 1 -19.16 7.26 16.46
N ASP A 2 -18.84 8.53 16.71
CA ASP A 2 -19.39 9.62 15.91
C ASP A 2 -19.02 9.40 14.42
N PRO A 3 -19.90 9.66 13.43
CA PRO A 3 -19.59 9.36 12.04
C PRO A 3 -18.28 9.96 11.52
N GLN A 4 -17.89 11.18 11.93
CA GLN A 4 -16.61 11.77 11.53
C GLN A 4 -15.41 11.05 12.16
N GLN A 5 -15.55 10.62 13.42
CA GLN A 5 -14.54 9.77 14.07
C GLN A 5 -14.39 8.43 13.34
N GLY A 6 -15.48 7.84 12.84
CA GLY A 6 -15.44 6.61 12.04
C GLY A 6 -14.63 6.78 10.75
N LEU A 7 -14.84 7.89 10.03
CA LEU A 7 -14.07 8.22 8.82
C LEU A 7 -12.58 8.40 9.15
N GLY A 8 -12.27 9.09 10.25
CA GLY A 8 -10.91 9.25 10.74
C GLY A 8 -10.22 7.90 10.99
N VAL A 9 -10.89 6.96 11.65
CA VAL A 9 -10.34 5.61 11.90
C VAL A 9 -10.03 4.85 10.61
N ILE A 10 -10.93 4.91 9.62
CA ILE A 10 -10.71 4.25 8.32
C ILE A 10 -9.49 4.87 7.61
N LEU A 11 -9.41 6.19 7.55
CA LEU A 11 -8.30 6.90 6.89
C LEU A 11 -6.97 6.71 7.62
N THR A 12 -6.98 6.66 8.96
CA THR A 12 -5.81 6.24 9.75
C THR A 12 -5.36 4.84 9.34
N GLY A 13 -6.27 3.86 9.31
CA GLY A 13 -5.93 2.49 8.97
C GLY A 13 -5.34 2.37 7.55
N LEU A 14 -5.96 3.03 6.56
CA LEU A 14 -5.46 3.06 5.19
C LEU A 14 -4.07 3.71 5.10
N GLY A 15 -3.88 4.85 5.78
CA GLY A 15 -2.62 5.58 5.77
C GLY A 15 -1.49 4.85 6.47
N SER A 16 -1.74 4.32 7.68
CA SER A 16 -0.75 3.57 8.48
C SER A 16 -0.36 2.26 7.80
N LEU A 17 -1.34 1.52 7.25
CA LEU A 17 -1.04 0.32 6.47
C LEU A 17 -0.20 0.66 5.23
N SER A 18 -0.54 1.73 4.51
CA SER A 18 0.21 2.14 3.32
C SER A 18 1.66 2.53 3.66
N TYR A 19 1.85 3.37 4.69
CA TYR A 19 3.14 4.00 4.98
C TYR A 19 4.02 3.19 5.93
N GLY A 20 3.75 3.25 7.24
CA GLY A 20 4.61 2.65 8.25
C GLY A 20 4.72 1.15 8.06
N GLU A 21 3.58 0.47 7.94
CA GLU A 21 3.53 -0.99 7.98
C GLU A 21 3.94 -1.66 6.67
N LEU A 22 3.36 -1.28 5.53
CA LEU A 22 3.61 -1.96 4.26
C LEU A 22 4.83 -1.38 3.55
N ALA A 23 4.87 -0.07 3.28
CA ALA A 23 6.01 0.53 2.60
C ALA A 23 7.28 0.46 3.46
N GLY A 24 7.18 0.75 4.75
CA GLY A 24 8.31 0.78 5.67
C GLY A 24 8.73 -0.61 6.14
N GLU A 25 8.05 -1.11 7.16
CA GLU A 25 8.47 -2.31 7.90
C GLU A 25 8.51 -3.57 7.01
N ARG A 26 7.51 -3.79 6.15
CA ARG A 26 7.41 -5.04 5.38
C ARG A 26 8.18 -5.05 4.06
N ILE A 27 8.46 -3.89 3.48
CA ILE A 27 9.03 -3.81 2.13
C ILE A 27 10.39 -3.10 2.15
N LYS A 28 10.45 -1.86 2.63
CA LYS A 28 11.69 -1.07 2.54
C LYS A 28 12.79 -1.64 3.43
N LEU A 29 12.48 -2.15 4.61
CA LEU A 29 13.46 -2.73 5.53
C LEU A 29 14.25 -3.88 4.90
N GLY A 30 13.57 -4.91 4.39
CA GLY A 30 14.23 -6.04 3.72
C GLY A 30 15.02 -5.61 2.47
N LEU A 31 14.52 -4.60 1.74
CA LEU A 31 15.22 -4.05 0.58
C LEU A 31 16.52 -3.32 0.93
N ILE A 32 16.57 -2.53 2.02
CA ILE A 32 17.79 -1.80 2.41
C ILE A 32 18.82 -2.71 3.08
N LEU A 33 18.37 -3.76 3.78
CA LEU A 33 19.24 -4.74 4.41
C LEU A 33 19.74 -5.80 3.42
N HIS A 34 19.05 -5.93 2.27
CA HIS A 34 19.24 -7.02 1.32
C HIS A 34 19.14 -8.40 2.01
N ASP A 35 18.28 -8.50 3.02
CA ASP A 35 18.12 -9.70 3.84
C ASP A 35 16.87 -10.48 3.43
N PRO A 36 17.01 -11.68 2.84
CA PRO A 36 15.90 -12.58 2.55
C PRO A 36 15.06 -12.96 3.78
N GLU A 37 15.62 -12.94 4.99
CA GLU A 37 14.89 -13.32 6.21
C GLU A 37 13.93 -12.21 6.68
N GLU A 38 14.05 -11.00 6.13
CA GLU A 38 13.11 -9.90 6.34
C GLU A 38 11.89 -9.99 5.39
N GLU A 39 11.82 -11.03 4.53
CA GLU A 39 10.62 -11.32 3.76
C GLU A 39 9.46 -11.83 4.65
N HIS A 40 8.28 -11.22 4.54
CA HIS A 40 7.13 -11.49 5.41
C HIS A 40 6.62 -12.95 5.36
N ASP A 41 6.51 -13.56 4.18
CA ASP A 41 5.99 -14.92 3.98
C ASP A 41 7.05 -15.92 3.47
N CYS A 42 8.31 -15.77 3.93
CA CYS A 42 9.50 -16.49 3.46
C CYS A 42 9.37 -18.03 3.43
N PHE A 43 8.56 -18.63 4.30
CA PHE A 43 8.36 -20.10 4.29
C PHE A 43 7.45 -20.61 3.17
N SER A 44 6.69 -19.72 2.53
CA SER A 44 5.69 -20.08 1.53
C SER A 44 5.91 -19.44 0.16
N ASP A 45 6.97 -18.63 0.02
CA ASP A 45 7.29 -17.85 -1.19
C ASP A 45 6.08 -17.05 -1.71
N ASN A 46 5.33 -16.41 -0.80
CA ASN A 46 4.03 -15.81 -1.12
C ASN A 46 3.90 -14.31 -0.79
N THR A 47 5.00 -13.65 -0.42
CA THR A 47 5.00 -12.25 0.05
C THR A 47 4.44 -11.28 -0.96
N HIS A 48 4.78 -11.47 -2.25
CA HIS A 48 4.25 -10.64 -3.34
C HIS A 48 2.72 -10.68 -3.42
N ASN A 49 2.12 -11.85 -3.16
CA ASN A 49 0.67 -12.00 -3.14
C ASN A 49 0.07 -11.32 -1.90
N SER A 50 0.64 -11.50 -0.71
CA SER A 50 0.16 -10.83 0.50
C SER A 50 0.17 -9.31 0.35
N HIS A 51 1.28 -8.74 -0.11
CA HIS A 51 1.38 -7.30 -0.37
C HIS A 51 0.40 -6.81 -1.43
N TYR A 52 0.28 -7.54 -2.55
CA TYR A 52 -0.69 -7.21 -3.59
C TYR A 52 -2.13 -7.19 -3.06
N TYR A 53 -2.52 -8.19 -2.27
CA TYR A 53 -3.87 -8.29 -1.75
C TYR A 53 -4.15 -7.33 -0.59
N ASP A 54 -3.14 -6.88 0.15
CA ASP A 54 -3.28 -5.72 1.07
C ASP A 54 -3.73 -4.48 0.30
N GLN A 55 -3.11 -4.18 -0.85
CA GLN A 55 -3.52 -3.06 -1.70
C GLN A 55 -4.91 -3.25 -2.30
N VAL A 56 -5.25 -4.45 -2.78
CA VAL A 56 -6.62 -4.75 -3.26
C VAL A 56 -7.64 -4.52 -2.14
N GLY A 57 -7.32 -4.91 -0.91
CA GLY A 57 -8.14 -4.66 0.27
C GLY A 57 -8.32 -3.16 0.56
N MET A 58 -7.22 -2.39 0.54
CA MET A 58 -7.26 -0.93 0.72
C MET A 58 -8.12 -0.24 -0.33
N LEU A 59 -7.96 -0.61 -1.61
CA LEU A 59 -8.78 -0.07 -2.71
C LEU A 59 -10.26 -0.45 -2.54
N SER A 60 -10.54 -1.67 -2.08
CA SER A 60 -11.92 -2.14 -1.83
C SER A 60 -12.59 -1.36 -0.70
N ILE A 61 -11.87 -1.11 0.40
CA ILE A 61 -12.34 -0.30 1.53
C ILE A 61 -12.60 1.14 1.10
N TYR A 62 -11.70 1.73 0.31
CA TYR A 62 -11.84 3.11 -0.15
C TYR A 62 -13.00 3.28 -1.13
N SER A 63 -13.09 2.40 -2.14
CA SER A 63 -14.09 2.47 -3.21
C SER A 63 -15.48 1.96 -2.82
N GLY A 64 -15.60 1.12 -1.79
CA GLY A 64 -16.85 0.44 -1.44
C GLY A 64 -17.21 -0.72 -2.40
N THR A 65 -16.24 -1.17 -3.20
CA THR A 65 -16.41 -2.24 -4.20
C THR A 65 -15.45 -3.38 -3.93
N TYR A 66 -15.93 -4.62 -3.94
CA TYR A 66 -15.12 -5.82 -3.76
C TYR A 66 -15.53 -6.93 -4.73
N GLN A 67 -14.59 -7.43 -5.52
CA GLN A 67 -14.82 -8.62 -6.34
C GLN A 67 -14.64 -9.87 -5.49
N ARG A 68 -15.71 -10.66 -5.34
CA ARG A 68 -15.69 -11.92 -4.61
C ARG A 68 -14.96 -13.01 -5.40
N VAL A 69 -14.53 -14.04 -4.69
CA VAL A 69 -13.87 -15.23 -5.26
C VAL A 69 -14.72 -15.98 -6.29
N ASP A 70 -16.05 -15.84 -6.25
CA ASP A 70 -16.97 -16.43 -7.23
C ASP A 70 -17.16 -15.56 -8.50
N GLY A 71 -16.45 -14.44 -8.59
CA GLY A 71 -16.52 -13.47 -9.69
C GLY A 71 -17.65 -12.44 -9.56
N SER A 72 -18.54 -12.56 -8.57
CA SER A 72 -19.57 -11.55 -8.32
C SER A 72 -18.99 -10.31 -7.63
N THR A 73 -19.57 -9.14 -7.90
CA THR A 73 -19.15 -7.90 -7.22
C THR A 73 -20.06 -7.62 -6.01
N LEU A 74 -19.47 -7.24 -4.89
CA LEU A 74 -20.15 -6.56 -3.79
C LEU A 74 -19.91 -5.06 -3.98
N GLU A 75 -20.98 -4.27 -4.04
CA GLU A 75 -20.90 -2.82 -4.21
C GLU A 75 -21.83 -2.14 -3.21
N GLY A 76 -21.39 -1.01 -2.68
CA GLY A 76 -22.15 -0.15 -1.79
C GLY A 76 -21.45 1.21 -1.63
N PRO A 77 -22.02 2.13 -0.83
CA PRO A 77 -21.39 3.42 -0.59
C PRO A 77 -19.99 3.27 0.00
N GLY A 78 -18.99 3.81 -0.70
CA GLY A 78 -17.60 3.83 -0.29
C GLY A 78 -17.17 5.18 0.33
N LEU A 79 -15.96 5.21 0.87
CA LEU A 79 -15.32 6.46 1.30
C LEU A 79 -15.12 7.41 0.10
N ALA A 80 -14.86 6.85 -1.08
CA ALA A 80 -14.75 7.56 -2.34
C ALA A 80 -16.02 8.36 -2.69
N ASP A 81 -17.22 7.83 -2.41
CA ASP A 81 -18.48 8.56 -2.66
C ASP A 81 -18.60 9.81 -1.77
N TYR A 82 -18.25 9.65 -0.49
CA TYR A 82 -18.22 10.76 0.45
C TYR A 82 -17.16 11.80 0.04
N ALA A 83 -15.95 11.34 -0.26
CA ALA A 83 -14.84 12.17 -0.72
C ALA A 83 -15.19 12.91 -2.02
N GLN A 84 -15.85 12.26 -2.97
CA GLN A 84 -16.31 12.88 -4.22
C GLN A 84 -17.27 14.05 -3.97
N SER A 85 -18.14 13.94 -2.96
CA SER A 85 -19.11 14.99 -2.61
C SER A 85 -18.51 16.21 -1.89
N ARG A 86 -17.31 16.05 -1.30
CA ARG A 86 -16.68 17.07 -0.45
C ARG A 86 -15.37 17.63 -1.01
N ALA A 87 -14.55 16.77 -1.58
CA ALA A 87 -13.19 17.04 -2.03
C ALA A 87 -12.88 16.26 -3.33
N PRO A 88 -13.57 16.56 -4.45
CA PRO A 88 -13.49 15.76 -5.67
C PRO A 88 -12.09 15.66 -6.28
N GLU A 89 -11.28 16.74 -6.21
CA GLU A 89 -9.90 16.73 -6.69
C GLU A 89 -9.00 15.83 -5.84
N ALA A 90 -9.15 15.90 -4.51
CA ALA A 90 -8.40 15.04 -3.59
C ALA A 90 -8.82 13.57 -3.72
N ASN A 91 -10.12 13.30 -3.90
CA ASN A 91 -10.65 11.96 -4.19
C ASN A 91 -10.03 11.36 -5.46
N ALA A 92 -10.04 12.13 -6.56
CA ALA A 92 -9.45 11.70 -7.83
C ALA A 92 -7.96 11.40 -7.69
N LYS A 93 -7.23 12.19 -6.88
CA LYS A 93 -5.83 11.93 -6.59
C LYS A 93 -5.63 10.63 -5.80
N VAL A 94 -6.41 10.39 -4.75
CA VAL A 94 -6.31 9.13 -3.97
C VAL A 94 -6.54 7.92 -4.86
N LEU A 95 -7.59 7.93 -5.68
CA LEU A 95 -7.87 6.84 -6.61
C LEU A 95 -6.71 6.61 -7.60
N ALA A 96 -6.17 7.69 -8.17
CA ALA A 96 -5.06 7.59 -9.11
C ALA A 96 -3.78 7.00 -8.47
N GLU A 97 -3.43 7.41 -7.24
CA GLU A 97 -2.26 6.85 -6.55
C GLU A 97 -2.51 5.42 -6.04
N MET A 98 -3.75 5.07 -5.69
CA MET A 98 -4.12 3.68 -5.35
C MET A 98 -4.02 2.75 -6.57
N ASP A 99 -4.46 3.22 -7.74
CA ASP A 99 -4.33 2.48 -9.00
C ASP A 99 -2.85 2.35 -9.41
N ALA A 100 -2.05 3.41 -9.22
CA ALA A 100 -0.61 3.37 -9.49
C ALA A 100 0.13 2.39 -8.57
N THR A 101 -0.23 2.36 -7.27
CA THR A 101 0.27 1.35 -6.32
C THR A 101 -0.11 -0.05 -6.74
N LEU A 102 -1.38 -0.27 -7.10
CA LEU A 102 -1.86 -1.57 -7.57
C LEU A 102 -1.09 -2.03 -8.82
N ALA A 103 -0.85 -1.13 -9.78
CA ALA A 103 -0.09 -1.44 -10.98
C ALA A 103 1.38 -1.79 -10.66
N ALA A 104 2.03 -1.08 -9.74
CA ALA A 104 3.39 -1.41 -9.31
C ALA A 104 3.45 -2.79 -8.62
N MET A 105 2.48 -3.08 -7.74
CA MET A 105 2.37 -4.39 -7.09
C MET A 105 2.02 -5.51 -8.07
N GLN A 106 1.25 -5.23 -9.12
CA GLN A 106 0.98 -6.20 -10.18
C GLN A 106 2.27 -6.61 -10.89
N VAL A 107 3.16 -5.66 -11.19
CA VAL A 107 4.47 -5.98 -11.78
C VAL A 107 5.30 -6.89 -10.87
N MET A 108 5.33 -6.60 -9.56
CA MET A 108 5.99 -7.44 -8.57
C MET A 108 5.36 -8.85 -8.54
N LYS A 109 4.03 -8.92 -8.44
CA LYS A 109 3.28 -10.16 -8.40
C LYS A 109 3.50 -11.03 -9.64
N ASP A 110 3.37 -10.45 -10.83
CA ASP A 110 3.54 -11.16 -12.10
C ASP A 110 4.98 -11.67 -12.27
N THR A 111 5.97 -10.90 -11.80
CA THR A 111 7.38 -11.30 -11.85
C THR A 111 7.60 -12.55 -10.98
N ALA A 112 7.08 -12.57 -9.76
CA ALA A 112 7.17 -13.72 -8.86
C ALA A 112 6.37 -14.93 -9.34
N ASP A 113 5.09 -14.74 -9.70
CA ASP A 113 4.21 -15.82 -10.16
C ASP A 113 4.67 -16.47 -11.46
N SER A 114 5.36 -15.72 -12.33
CA SER A 114 5.96 -16.28 -13.54
C SER A 114 7.16 -17.20 -13.28
N GLY A 115 7.69 -17.20 -12.05
CA GLY A 115 8.92 -17.89 -11.68
C GLY A 115 10.19 -17.21 -12.21
N LYS A 116 10.10 -16.00 -12.77
CA LYS A 116 11.26 -15.23 -13.23
C LYS A 116 12.19 -14.89 -12.08
N MET A 117 11.63 -14.50 -10.94
CA MET A 117 12.35 -14.05 -9.76
C MET A 117 11.40 -14.04 -8.56
N ALA A 118 11.73 -14.76 -7.48
CA ALA A 118 10.96 -14.72 -6.24
C ALA A 118 11.20 -13.40 -5.47
N TYR A 119 10.37 -13.10 -4.45
CA TYR A 119 10.44 -11.83 -3.73
C TYR A 119 11.77 -11.63 -2.99
N ASP A 120 12.25 -12.64 -2.24
CA ASP A 120 13.59 -12.70 -1.65
C ASP A 120 14.71 -12.36 -2.65
N GLN A 121 14.62 -12.89 -3.86
CA GLN A 121 15.57 -12.62 -4.93
C GLN A 121 15.45 -11.16 -5.38
N MET A 122 14.24 -10.59 -5.43
CA MET A 122 14.05 -9.19 -5.79
C MET A 122 14.71 -8.22 -4.80
N ILE A 123 14.78 -8.56 -3.51
CA ILE A 123 15.41 -7.70 -2.49
C ILE A 123 16.91 -7.94 -2.32
N GLY A 124 17.49 -8.98 -2.93
CA GLY A 124 18.92 -9.27 -2.80
C GLY A 124 19.88 -8.19 -3.34
N GLU A 125 21.06 -8.06 -2.72
CA GLU A 125 22.06 -7.00 -2.97
C GLU A 125 22.53 -6.91 -4.43
N ASN A 126 22.63 -8.06 -5.11
CA ASN A 126 23.17 -8.15 -6.46
C ASN A 126 22.09 -8.18 -7.55
N ASN A 127 20.90 -7.63 -7.27
CA ASN A 127 19.77 -7.69 -8.17
C ASN A 127 19.12 -6.31 -8.41
N PRO A 128 19.76 -5.42 -9.18
CA PRO A 128 19.25 -4.07 -9.42
C PRO A 128 17.90 -4.04 -10.16
N GLU A 129 17.58 -5.06 -10.96
CA GLU A 129 16.28 -5.18 -11.63
C GLU A 129 15.17 -5.47 -10.61
N GLY A 130 15.37 -6.48 -9.75
CA GLY A 130 14.46 -6.82 -8.68
C GLY A 130 14.29 -5.69 -7.67
N ASN A 131 15.40 -5.08 -7.24
CA ASN A 131 15.39 -3.98 -6.28
C ASN A 131 14.56 -2.81 -6.84
N LYS A 132 14.66 -2.54 -8.15
CA LYS A 132 13.88 -1.48 -8.79
C LYS A 132 12.37 -1.77 -8.78
N ILE A 133 11.96 -3.03 -8.93
CA ILE A 133 10.55 -3.42 -8.83
C ILE A 133 10.02 -3.12 -7.42
N VAL A 134 10.74 -3.57 -6.39
CA VAL A 134 10.35 -3.38 -4.98
C VAL A 134 10.39 -1.90 -4.58
N GLU A 135 11.43 -1.16 -4.98
CA GLU A 135 11.54 0.29 -4.74
C GLU A 135 10.37 1.05 -5.37
N ASN A 136 9.92 0.66 -6.56
CA ASN A 136 8.75 1.29 -7.18
C ASN A 136 7.48 1.07 -6.36
N VAL A 137 7.29 -0.11 -5.75
CA VAL A 137 6.15 -0.35 -4.85
C VAL A 137 6.21 0.57 -3.63
N VAL A 138 7.37 0.69 -2.98
CA VAL A 138 7.57 1.62 -1.85
C VAL A 138 7.24 3.05 -2.26
N LEU A 139 7.75 3.52 -3.39
CA LEU A 139 7.50 4.88 -3.89
C LEU A 139 6.00 5.16 -4.11
N GLN A 140 5.27 4.20 -4.68
CA GLN A 140 3.83 4.36 -4.92
C GLN A 140 3.03 4.32 -3.62
N LEU A 141 3.37 3.45 -2.67
CA LEU A 141 2.73 3.43 -1.35
C LEU A 141 2.94 4.75 -0.60
N VAL A 142 4.14 5.34 -0.67
CA VAL A 142 4.40 6.67 -0.11
C VAL A 142 3.53 7.74 -0.79
N ALA A 143 3.42 7.72 -2.13
CA ALA A 143 2.58 8.66 -2.87
C ALA A 143 1.09 8.52 -2.52
N GLN A 144 0.60 7.28 -2.41
CA GLN A 144 -0.74 6.93 -1.92
C GLN A 144 -1.01 7.51 -0.53
N THR A 145 -0.07 7.35 0.40
CA THR A 145 -0.18 7.95 1.74
C THR A 145 -0.28 9.47 1.67
N ARG A 146 0.54 10.14 0.87
CA ARG A 146 0.47 11.62 0.72
C ARG A 146 -0.85 12.08 0.09
N ALA A 147 -1.43 11.28 -0.79
CA ALA A 147 -2.78 11.57 -1.31
C ALA A 147 -3.85 11.42 -0.22
N LEU A 148 -3.75 10.38 0.62
CA LEU A 148 -4.65 10.21 1.77
C LEU A 148 -4.55 11.37 2.77
N GLU A 149 -3.35 11.83 3.10
CA GLU A 149 -3.14 13.01 3.96
C GLU A 149 -3.77 14.28 3.34
N THR A 150 -3.63 14.46 2.03
CA THR A 150 -4.26 15.57 1.30
C THR A 150 -5.78 15.51 1.42
N LEU A 151 -6.36 14.30 1.27
CA LEU A 151 -7.80 14.09 1.42
C LEU A 151 -8.27 14.36 2.84
N VAL A 152 -7.56 13.87 3.86
CA VAL A 152 -7.87 14.13 5.28
C VAL A 152 -8.00 15.64 5.54
N GLY A 153 -7.02 16.42 5.07
CA GLY A 153 -7.04 17.87 5.20
C GLY A 153 -8.22 18.50 4.48
N ALA A 154 -8.55 18.02 3.28
CA ALA A 154 -9.70 18.52 2.50
C ALA A 154 -11.07 18.13 3.08
N LEU A 155 -11.12 17.11 3.95
CA LEU A 155 -12.33 16.69 4.67
C LEU A 155 -12.44 17.32 6.07
N ASP A 156 -11.53 18.23 6.43
CA ASP A 156 -11.42 18.82 7.78
C ASP A 156 -11.32 17.76 8.89
N LEU A 157 -10.69 16.62 8.58
CA LEU A 157 -10.43 15.54 9.53
C LEU A 157 -9.03 15.69 10.13
N SER A 158 -8.84 15.10 11.30
CA SER A 158 -7.53 14.98 11.94
C SER A 158 -7.27 13.51 12.23
N ILE A 159 -6.17 12.99 11.67
CA ILE A 159 -5.72 11.61 11.86
C ILE A 159 -4.24 11.59 12.24
N GLN A 160 -3.78 10.44 12.72
CA GLN A 160 -2.36 10.16 12.93
C GLN A 160 -2.01 8.94 12.10
N ILE A 161 -1.11 9.11 11.13
CA ILE A 161 -0.53 8.01 10.36
C ILE A 161 0.72 7.52 11.08
N GLU A 162 0.86 6.20 11.19
CA GLU A 162 2.05 5.57 11.76
C GLU A 162 3.24 5.69 10.78
N GLY A 163 4.38 6.13 11.31
CA GLY A 163 5.65 6.26 10.57
C GLY A 163 6.45 4.96 10.54
N SER A 164 7.64 5.00 9.93
CA SER A 164 8.61 3.89 9.98
C SER A 164 10.03 4.42 9.85
N ASP A 165 10.95 3.91 10.67
CA ASP A 165 12.37 4.30 10.62
C ASP A 165 13.02 3.95 9.28
N SER A 166 12.57 2.88 8.61
CA SER A 166 13.06 2.50 7.27
C SER A 166 12.73 3.54 6.19
N LEU A 167 11.72 4.39 6.40
CA LEU A 167 11.33 5.49 5.52
C LEU A 167 11.84 6.84 6.05
N ASP A 168 11.65 7.10 7.34
CA ASP A 168 11.85 8.41 7.96
C ASP A 168 13.29 8.63 8.43
N SER A 169 14.00 7.55 8.79
CA SER A 169 15.37 7.57 9.32
C SER A 169 16.22 6.38 8.82
N PRO A 170 16.32 6.11 7.51
CA PRO A 170 16.89 4.85 6.99
C PRO A 170 18.33 4.56 7.45
N ALA A 171 19.11 5.59 7.80
CA ALA A 171 20.47 5.43 8.32
C ALA A 171 20.55 4.81 9.74
N THR A 172 19.44 4.72 10.48
CA THR A 172 19.41 4.14 11.83
C THR A 172 19.11 2.64 11.84
N VAL A 173 18.72 2.09 10.69
CA VAL A 173 18.28 0.69 10.54
C VAL A 173 19.15 -0.11 9.56
N GLN A 174 20.18 0.51 8.97
CA GLN A 174 21.18 -0.13 8.10
C GLN A 174 22.38 -0.67 8.88
#